data_AF-A0A7Y7SU90-F1
#
_entry.id   AF-A0A7Y7SU90-F1
#
_cell.length_a   1.000
_cell.length_b   1.000
_cell.length_c   1.000
_cell.angle_alpha   90.00
_cell.angle_beta   90.00
_cell.angle_gamma   90.00
#
_symmetry.space_group_name_H-M   'P 1'
#
loop_
_entity.id
_entity.type
_entity.pdbx_description
1 polymer ?
#
loop_
_entity_poly.entity_id
_entity_poly.type
_entity_poly.pdbx_seq_one_letter_code
_entity_poly.pdbx_strand_id
1 'polypeptide(L)' 'MELVQFIKRVREYYDDCYFEFPRIVELKDERGLEKQEDTIHGMPYVLVEQWSSYPCEDCYSGNFYFPLKKRKYIKLPYSC' A
#
# COMPACT_ATOMS: atom_id res chain seq x y z
N MET A 1 -7.58 13.71 6.87
CA MET A 1 -7.35 13.45 5.44
C MET A 1 -8.44 12.51 4.98
N GLU A 2 -9.20 12.85 3.94
CA GLU A 2 -10.25 11.99 3.41
C GLU A 2 -9.64 10.81 2.63
N LEU A 3 -10.24 9.61 2.73
CA LEU A 3 -9.76 8.39 2.07
C LEU A 3 -9.53 8.56 0.56
N VAL A 4 -10.36 9.37 -0.10
CA VAL A 4 -10.24 9.67 -1.53
C VAL A 4 -8.97 10.46 -1.85
N GLN A 5 -8.64 11.48 -1.02
CA GLN A 5 -7.40 12.24 -1.19
C GLN A 5 -6.17 11.36 -0.94
N PHE A 6 -6.29 10.44 0.01
CA PHE A 6 -5.26 9.44 0.27
C PHE A 6 -4.99 8.56 -0.95
N ILE A 7 -6.03 7.94 -1.53
CA ILE A 7 -5.89 7.07 -2.71
C ILE A 7 -5.30 7.83 -3.90
N LYS A 8 -5.72 9.08 -4.11
CA LYS A 8 -5.15 9.94 -5.17
C LYS A 8 -3.64 10.12 -5.01
N ARG A 9 -3.17 10.41 -3.79
CA ARG A 9 -1.74 10.57 -3.52
C ARG A 9 -0.94 9.29 -3.72
N VAL A 10 -1.48 8.14 -3.29
CA VAL A 10 -0.82 6.85 -3.53
C VAL A 10 -0.66 6.60 -5.04
N ARG A 11 -1.70 6.91 -5.82
CA ARG A 11 -1.66 6.81 -7.28
C ARG A 11 -0.69 7.80 -7.94
N GLU A 12 -0.57 9.02 -7.42
CA GLU A 12 0.38 10.01 -7.91
C GLU A 12 1.83 9.63 -7.59
N TYR A 13 2.06 8.96 -6.46
CA TYR A 13 3.40 8.53 -6.04
C TYR A 13 3.87 7.29 -6.81
N TYR A 14 2.98 6.32 -7.02
CA TYR A 14 3.24 5.09 -7.76
C TYR A 14 2.51 5.15 -9.12
N ASP A 15 2.80 6.17 -9.93
CA ASP A 15 2.12 6.41 -11.20
C ASP A 15 2.39 5.32 -12.26
N ASP A 16 3.49 4.61 -12.12
CA ASP A 16 3.85 3.42 -12.91
C ASP A 16 3.02 2.17 -12.56
N CYS A 17 2.29 2.18 -11.45
CA CYS A 17 1.43 1.07 -11.04
C CYS A 17 -0.01 1.21 -11.56
N TYR A 18 -0.56 0.11 -12.05
CA TYR A 18 -2.00 -0.07 -12.16
C TYR A 18 -2.60 -0.44 -10.81
N PHE A 19 -3.53 0.39 -10.34
CA PHE A 19 -4.21 0.18 -9.06
C PHE A 19 -5.63 -0.35 -9.24
N GLU A 20 -5.96 -1.38 -8.49
CA GLU A 20 -7.33 -1.86 -8.35
C GLU A 20 -8.10 -1.10 -7.27
N PHE A 21 -9.40 -1.42 -7.16
CA PHE A 21 -10.27 -0.80 -6.16
C PHE A 21 -9.82 -1.15 -4.73
N PRO A 22 -9.56 -0.15 -3.87
CA PRO A 22 -9.10 -0.38 -2.51
C PRO A 22 -10.18 -1.03 -1.64
N ARG A 23 -9.75 -1.84 -0.68
CA ARG A 23 -10.62 -2.56 0.25
C ARG A 23 -10.13 -2.41 1.68
N ILE A 24 -11.05 -2.36 2.64
CA ILE A 24 -10.68 -2.41 4.06
C ILE A 24 -10.61 -3.89 4.46
N VAL A 25 -9.46 -4.31 4.97
CA VAL A 25 -9.22 -5.66 5.47
C VAL A 25 -8.77 -5.60 6.93
N GLU A 26 -8.97 -6.70 7.65
CA GLU A 26 -8.43 -6.89 8.99
C GLU A 26 -7.41 -8.01 8.94
N LEU A 27 -6.16 -7.71 9.29
CA LEU A 27 -5.08 -8.69 9.29
C LEU A 27 -4.97 -9.32 10.68
N LYS A 28 -4.91 -10.66 10.72
CA LYS A 28 -4.70 -11.40 11.97
C LYS A 28 -3.25 -11.23 12.47
N ASP A 29 -2.30 -11.20 11.53
CA ASP A 29 -0.89 -10.88 11.72
C ASP A 29 -0.30 -10.24 10.43
N GLU A 30 0.91 -9.69 10.52
CA GLU A 30 1.62 -9.00 9.42
C GLU A 30 2.77 -9.87 8.85
N ARG A 31 2.74 -11.20 9.03
CA ARG A 31 3.83 -12.07 8.59
C ARG A 31 3.90 -12.13 7.07
N GLY A 32 5.11 -12.02 6.52
CA GLY A 32 5.33 -11.98 5.07
C GLY A 32 5.05 -10.60 4.46
N LEU A 33 4.75 -9.59 5.28
CA LEU A 33 4.69 -8.20 4.87
C LEU A 33 5.97 -7.49 5.30
N GLU A 34 6.58 -6.76 4.38
CA GLU A 34 7.70 -5.89 4.67
C GLU A 34 7.19 -4.50 5.01
N LYS A 35 7.72 -3.94 6.10
CA LYS A 35 7.45 -2.56 6.49
C LYS A 35 8.35 -1.64 5.68
N GLN A 36 7.76 -0.95 4.72
CA GLN A 36 8.41 0.13 4.00
C GLN A 36 8.12 1.44 4.73
N GLU A 37 9.18 2.06 5.27
CA GLU A 37 9.11 3.43 5.78
C GLU A 37 9.12 4.41 4.61
N ASP A 38 8.09 4.31 3.77
CA ASP A 38 7.99 5.14 2.59
C ASP A 38 7.25 6.44 2.94
N THR A 39 7.96 7.55 2.80
CA THR A 39 7.52 8.89 3.20
C THR A 39 6.49 9.44 2.22
N ILE A 40 5.31 8.81 2.11
CA ILE A 40 4.11 9.49 1.61
C ILE A 40 3.70 10.52 2.67
N HIS A 41 4.43 11.63 2.70
CA HIS A 41 4.25 12.86 3.49
C HIS A 41 3.36 12.73 4.73
N GLY A 42 3.89 12.07 5.77
CA GLY A 42 3.30 12.06 7.11
C GLY A 42 2.32 10.91 7.39
N MET A 43 2.29 9.88 6.55
CA MET A 43 1.56 8.65 6.87
C MET A 43 2.40 7.63 7.62
N PRO A 44 1.78 6.88 8.55
CA PRO A 44 2.42 5.70 9.13
C PRO A 44 2.76 4.72 8.01
N TYR A 45 3.96 4.17 8.10
CA TYR A 45 4.55 3.11 7.26
C TYR A 45 3.56 2.26 6.45
N VAL A 46 3.99 1.85 5.26
CA VAL A 46 3.23 0.93 4.41
C VAL A 46 3.74 -0.48 4.60
N LEU A 47 2.84 -1.45 4.58
CA LEU A 47 3.20 -2.87 4.54
C LEU A 47 3.01 -3.40 3.13
N VAL A 48 4.00 -4.10 2.59
CA VAL A 48 4.00 -4.60 1.21
C VAL A 48 4.30 -6.10 1.20
N GLU A 49 3.67 -6.86 0.30
CA GLU A 49 3.89 -8.32 0.15
C GLU A 49 5.25 -8.71 -0.45
N GLN A 50 6.11 -7.76 -0.84
CA GLN A 50 7.34 -8.02 -1.59
C GLN A 50 8.59 -7.28 -1.09
N TRP A 51 9.74 -7.88 -1.39
CA TRP A 51 11.11 -7.50 -1.02
C TRP A 51 11.78 -6.59 -2.06
N SER A 52 11.02 -5.76 -2.79
CA SER A 52 11.59 -4.80 -3.73
C SER A 52 11.58 -3.40 -3.13
N SER A 53 12.61 -2.61 -3.45
CA SER A 53 12.75 -1.22 -3.00
C SER A 53 11.70 -0.29 -3.59
N TYR A 54 11.13 -0.64 -4.74
CA TYR A 54 10.05 0.09 -5.39
C TYR A 54 9.01 -0.87 -5.98
N PRO A 55 7.76 -0.80 -5.53
CA PRO A 55 6.66 -1.56 -6.13
C PRO A 55 6.42 -1.10 -7.58
N CYS A 56 6.26 -2.06 -8.49
CA CYS A 56 6.03 -1.90 -9.94
C CYS A 56 7.24 -1.63 -10.85
N GLU A 57 8.45 -1.39 -10.32
CA GLU A 57 9.66 -1.30 -11.17
C GLU A 57 9.97 -2.63 -11.87
N ASP A 58 9.82 -3.74 -11.13
CA ASP A 58 10.11 -5.09 -11.63
C ASP A 58 8.88 -5.81 -12.24
N CYS A 59 7.83 -5.07 -12.58
CA CYS A 59 6.57 -5.61 -13.12
C CYS A 59 5.90 -6.73 -12.28
N TYR A 60 5.89 -6.56 -10.96
CA TYR A 60 5.18 -7.47 -10.06
C TYR A 60 3.77 -7.00 -9.70
N SER A 61 2.90 -7.96 -9.41
CA SER A 61 1.61 -7.73 -8.76
C SER A 61 1.71 -7.98 -7.25
N GLY A 62 1.08 -7.14 -6.45
CA GLY A 62 1.09 -7.28 -5.01
C GLY A 62 0.03 -6.45 -4.32
N ASN A 63 0.19 -6.26 -3.02
CA ASN A 63 -0.75 -5.50 -2.21
C ASN A 63 -0.02 -4.53 -1.30
N PHE A 64 -0.45 -3.28 -1.36
CA PHE A 64 -0.15 -2.30 -0.34
C PHE A 64 -1.16 -2.41 0.80
N TYR A 65 -0.67 -2.37 2.03
CA TYR A 65 -1.48 -2.37 3.23
C TYR A 65 -1.16 -1.12 4.04
N PHE A 66 -2.09 -0.17 4.02
CA PHE A 66 -1.95 1.08 4.75
C PHE A 66 -2.67 0.99 6.09
N PRO A 67 -1.97 1.17 7.22
CA PRO A 67 -2.56 0.96 8.53
C PRO A 67 -3.62 2.03 8.86
N LEU A 68 -4.76 1.57 9.37
CA LEU A 68 -5.81 2.41 9.96
C LEU A 68 -5.73 2.32 11.49
N LYS A 69 -6.78 1.80 12.15
CA LYS A 69 -6.82 1.56 13.61
C LYS A 69 -7.12 0.10 13.87
N LYS A 70 -6.54 -0.46 14.96
CA LYS A 70 -6.83 -1.82 15.46
C LYS A 70 -6.68 -2.91 14.38
N ARG A 71 -5.50 -3.03 13.75
CA ARG A 71 -5.20 -4.05 12.72
C ARG A 71 -6.12 -4.04 11.48
N LYS A 72 -6.80 -2.92 11.25
CA LYS A 72 -7.49 -2.67 9.98
C LYS A 72 -6.54 -1.95 9.04
N TYR A 73 -6.54 -2.36 7.78
CA TYR A 73 -5.68 -1.82 6.75
C TYR A 73 -6.52 -1.50 5.52
N ILE A 74 -6.12 -0.47 4.79
CA ILE A 74 -6.55 -0.32 3.40
C ILE A 74 -5.64 -1.21 2.58
N LYS A 75 -6.20 -2.27 2.02
CA LYS A 75 -5.58 -3.11 1.01
C LYS A 75 -5.79 -2.45 -0.35
N LEU A 76 -4.70 -2.09 -1.01
CA LEU A 76 -4.70 -1.57 -2.36
C LEU A 76 -3.88 -2.53 -3.24
N PRO A 77 -4.55 -3.35 -4.06
CA PRO A 77 -3.84 -4.21 -5.01
C PRO A 77 -3.21 -3.36 -6.10
N TYR A 78 -2.01 -3.76 -6.51
CA TYR A 78 -1.26 -3.13 -7.59
C TYR A 78 -0.75 -4.19 -8.57
N SER A 79 -0.57 -3.76 -9.81
CA SER A 79 0.15 -4.51 -10.85
C SER A 79 0.91 -3.55 -11.77
N CYS A 80 1.89 -4.10 -12.48
CA CYS A 80 2.24 -3.67 -13.83
C CYS A 80 1.32 -4.44 -14.81
#